data_AF-A0A2G5KCT0-F1
#
_entry.id   AF-A0A2G5KCT0-F1
#
_cell.length_a   1.000
_cell.length_b   1.000
_cell.length_c   1.000
_cell.angle_alpha   90.00
_cell.angle_beta   90.00
_cell.angle_gamma   90.00
#
_symmetry.space_group_name_H-M   'P 1'
#
loop_
_entity.id
_entity.type
_entity.pdbx_description
1 polymer ?
#
loop_
_entity_poly.entity_id
_entity_poly.type
_entity_poly.pdbx_seq_one_letter_code
_entity_poly.pdbx_strand_id
1 'polypeptide(L)'
;MTKKDNALRMRRLVKKFRFSGQSQKEFASAHGIKESKFHYWISKLSAPADVPADKRAPSHFLPIEIAPIGEGRTILIRCRNGVEIEIPV
;
A
#
# COMPACT_ATOMS: atom_id res chain seq x y z
N MET A 1 27.24 15.23 -7.24
CA MET A 1 25.88 14.89 -6.73
C MET A 1 25.81 13.39 -6.54
N THR A 2 25.63 12.90 -5.31
CA THR A 2 25.64 11.46 -5.05
C THR A 2 24.32 10.80 -5.48
N LYS A 3 24.31 9.47 -5.65
CA LYS A 3 23.07 8.73 -5.97
C LYS A 3 21.98 8.95 -4.91
N LYS A 4 22.37 9.11 -3.63
CA LYS A 4 21.47 9.41 -2.51
C LYS A 4 20.84 10.81 -2.63
N ASP A 5 21.63 11.81 -3.02
CA ASP A 5 21.12 13.19 -3.21
C ASP A 5 20.08 13.26 -4.35
N ASN A 6 20.31 12.50 -5.43
CA ASN A 6 19.36 12.44 -6.54
C ASN A 6 18.03 11.81 -6.12
N ALA A 7 18.08 10.70 -5.38
CA ALA A 7 16.89 10.04 -4.85
C ALA A 7 16.11 10.95 -3.89
N LEU A 8 16.80 11.68 -3.01
CA LEU A 8 16.18 12.64 -2.10
C LEU A 8 15.49 13.77 -2.87
N ARG A 9 16.15 14.32 -3.88
CA ARG A 9 15.57 15.34 -4.78
C ARG A 9 14.30 14.83 -5.45
N MET A 10 14.31 13.61 -5.99
CA MET A 10 13.15 13.02 -6.68
C MET A 10 11.98 12.77 -5.72
N ARG A 11 12.24 12.26 -4.50
CA ARG A 11 11.21 12.11 -3.46
C ARG A 11 10.52 13.44 -3.12
N ARG A 12 11.30 14.52 -2.98
CA ARG A 12 10.76 15.86 -2.73
C ARG A 12 9.88 16.35 -3.88
N LEU A 13 10.29 16.12 -5.13
CA LEU A 13 9.53 16.51 -6.30
C LEU A 13 8.23 15.72 -6.44
N VAL A 14 8.24 14.41 -6.21
CA VAL A 14 7.02 13.60 -6.20
C VAL A 14 6.06 14.05 -5.09
N LYS A 15 6.57 14.41 -3.90
CA LYS A 15 5.73 14.98 -2.84
C LYS A 15 5.07 16.28 -3.28
N LYS A 16 5.82 17.21 -3.88
CA LYS A 16 5.28 18.48 -4.42
C LYS A 16 4.24 18.25 -5.51
N PHE A 17 4.49 17.30 -6.42
CA PHE A 17 3.58 16.94 -7.49
C PHE A 17 2.21 16.49 -6.97
N ARG A 18 2.17 15.65 -5.92
CA ARG A 18 0.92 15.17 -5.32
C ARG A 18 0.01 16.30 -4.81
N PHE A 19 0.57 17.47 -4.48
CA PHE A 19 -0.19 18.65 -4.06
C PHE A 19 -0.38 19.69 -5.16
N SER A 20 0.24 19.50 -6.33
CA SER A 20 0.27 20.53 -7.39
C SER A 20 -0.99 20.57 -8.27
N GLY A 21 -1.74 19.47 -8.36
CA GLY A 21 -2.88 19.33 -9.28
C GLY A 21 -2.51 19.31 -10.77
N GLN A 22 -1.22 19.39 -11.12
CA GLN A 22 -0.74 19.39 -12.51
C GLN A 22 -0.73 17.97 -13.08
N SER A 23 -0.71 17.84 -14.41
CA SER A 23 -0.40 16.56 -15.06
C SER A 23 1.07 16.16 -14.88
N GLN A 24 1.38 14.88 -15.01
CA GLN A 24 2.77 14.39 -14.90
C GLN A 24 3.70 15.06 -15.92
N LYS A 25 3.21 15.25 -17.15
CA LYS A 25 3.96 15.87 -18.25
C LYS A 25 4.30 17.33 -17.96
N GLU A 26 3.32 18.12 -17.52
CA GLU A 26 3.50 19.53 -17.18
C GLU A 26 4.48 19.71 -16.03
N PHE A 27 4.28 18.95 -14.95
CA PHE A 27 5.14 19.02 -13.77
C PHE A 27 6.58 18.58 -14.08
N ALA A 28 6.75 17.51 -14.87
CA ALA A 28 8.07 17.04 -15.27
C ALA A 28 8.79 18.08 -16.15
N SER A 29 8.08 18.67 -17.11
CA SER A 29 8.61 19.72 -17.98
C SER A 29 9.03 20.96 -17.18
N ALA A 30 8.18 21.46 -16.28
CA ALA A 30 8.46 22.61 -15.42
C ALA A 30 9.69 22.43 -14.52
N HIS A 31 10.00 21.19 -14.14
CA HIS A 31 11.15 20.86 -13.30
C HIS A 31 12.36 20.29 -14.06
N GLY A 32 12.34 20.30 -15.40
CA GLY A 32 13.44 19.85 -16.25
C GLY A 32 13.74 18.35 -16.14
N ILE A 33 12.70 17.53 -15.99
CA ILE A 33 12.78 16.08 -15.86
C ILE A 33 12.09 15.44 -17.06
N LYS A 34 12.67 14.36 -17.60
CA LYS A 34 11.97 13.53 -18.58
C LYS A 34 10.73 12.92 -17.95
N GLU A 35 9.60 12.97 -18.65
CA GLU A 35 8.33 12.41 -18.20
C GLU A 35 8.45 10.94 -17.79
N SER A 36 9.10 10.11 -18.61
CA SER A 36 9.34 8.68 -18.31
C SER A 36 10.11 8.44 -17.01
N LYS A 37 11.10 9.29 -16.73
CA LYS A 37 11.86 9.24 -15.48
C LYS A 37 10.98 9.63 -14.30
N PHE A 38 10.12 10.64 -14.46
CA PHE A 38 9.23 11.08 -13.40
C PHE A 38 8.13 10.04 -13.11
N HIS A 39 7.55 9.45 -14.16
CA HIS A 39 6.64 8.32 -14.07
C HIS A 39 7.23 7.14 -13.28
N TYR A 40 8.50 6.77 -13.58
CA TYR A 40 9.22 5.74 -12.81
C TYR A 40 9.24 6.05 -11.31
N TRP A 41 9.54 7.29 -10.93
CA TRP A 41 9.61 7.69 -9.52
C TRP A 41 8.25 7.73 -8.83
N ILE A 42 7.19 8.14 -9.54
CA ILE A 42 5.82 8.07 -9.02
C ILE A 42 5.45 6.62 -8.73
N SER A 43 5.60 5.73 -9.72
CA SER A 43 5.31 4.30 -9.58
C SER A 43 6.12 3.66 -8.45
N LYS A 44 7.43 3.94 -8.39
CA LYS A 44 8.33 3.41 -7.35
C LYS A 44 7.95 3.85 -5.93
N LEU A 45 7.38 5.04 -5.76
CA LEU A 45 6.98 5.57 -4.44
C LEU A 45 5.50 5.33 -4.11
N SER A 46 4.74 4.76 -5.03
CA SER A 46 3.37 4.29 -4.81
C SER A 46 3.32 2.79 -4.52
N ALA A 47 4.33 2.03 -4.96
CA ALA A 47 4.47 0.63 -4.58
C ALA A 47 4.77 0.49 -3.08
N PRO A 48 4.12 -0.44 -2.35
CA PRO A 48 4.57 -0.83 -1.02
C PRO A 48 6.04 -1.24 -1.10
N ALA A 49 6.85 -0.82 -0.13
CA ALA A 49 8.31 -0.94 -0.17
C ALA A 49 8.84 -2.38 -0.33
N ASP A 50 7.98 -3.40 -0.16
CA ASP A 50 8.31 -4.82 -0.11
C ASP A 50 7.61 -5.68 -1.17
N VAL A 51 7.24 -5.14 -2.34
CA VAL A 51 6.80 -5.98 -3.46
C VAL A 51 7.95 -6.15 -4.47
N PRO A 52 8.66 -7.30 -4.46
CA PRO A 52 9.60 -7.66 -5.52
C PRO A 52 8.95 -7.48 -6.90
N ALA A 53 9.72 -7.06 -7.90
CA ALA A 53 9.22 -6.89 -9.26
C ALA A 53 8.60 -8.19 -9.83
N ASP A 54 9.05 -9.35 -9.36
CA ASP A 54 8.50 -10.69 -9.67
C ASP A 54 7.13 -10.98 -9.04
N LYS A 55 6.68 -10.17 -8.07
CA LYS A 55 5.36 -10.31 -7.42
C LYS A 55 4.34 -9.30 -7.93
N ARG A 56 4.60 -8.65 -9.08
CA ARG A 56 3.53 -7.96 -9.79
C ARG A 56 2.56 -9.02 -10.28
N ALA A 57 1.46 -9.17 -9.54
CA ALA A 57 0.32 -9.98 -9.96
C ALA A 57 0.07 -9.73 -11.46
N PRO A 58 -0.11 -10.78 -12.28
CA PRO A 58 -0.54 -10.63 -13.67
C PRO A 58 -1.75 -9.69 -13.73
N SER A 59 -1.94 -8.95 -14.83
CA SER A 59 -3.07 -8.01 -15.00
C SER A 59 -4.46 -8.63 -14.79
N HIS A 60 -4.54 -9.95 -14.75
CA HIS A 60 -5.77 -10.74 -14.55
C HIS A 60 -5.81 -11.49 -13.22
N PHE A 61 -4.85 -11.26 -12.32
CA PHE A 61 -4.83 -11.89 -11.01
C PHE A 61 -5.37 -10.92 -9.96
N LEU A 62 -6.55 -11.24 -9.44
CA LEU A 62 -7.16 -10.53 -8.32
C LEU A 62 -6.77 -11.28 -7.03
N PRO A 63 -5.89 -10.74 -6.18
CA PRO A 63 -5.60 -11.36 -4.90
C PRO A 63 -6.85 -11.35 -4.03
N ILE A 64 -7.29 -12.52 -3.60
CA ILE A 64 -8.36 -12.67 -2.61
C ILE A 64 -7.67 -12.90 -1.27
N GLU A 65 -7.82 -11.94 -0.36
CA GLU A 65 -7.38 -12.09 1.02
C GLU A 65 -8.52 -12.71 1.83
N ILE A 66 -8.26 -13.88 2.42
CA ILE A 66 -9.17 -14.49 3.37
C ILE A 66 -8.85 -13.89 4.73
N ALA A 67 -9.73 -13.03 5.24
CA ALA A 67 -9.62 -12.58 6.62
C ALA A 67 -9.75 -13.81 7.54
N PRO A 68 -8.87 -13.97 8.55
CA PRO A 68 -9.10 -14.99 9.56
C PRO A 68 -10.47 -14.70 10.19
N ILE A 69 -11.32 -15.71 10.22
CA ILE A 69 -12.55 -15.67 11.02
C ILE A 69 -12.05 -15.40 12.44
N GLY A 70 -12.36 -14.21 12.96
CA GLY A 70 -12.01 -13.87 14.34
C GLY A 70 -12.53 -14.97 15.25
N GLU A 71 -11.76 -15.31 16.29
CA GLU A 71 -12.15 -16.33 17.27
C GLU A 71 -13.64 -16.12 17.62
N GLY A 72 -14.47 -17.10 17.24
CA GLY A 72 -15.90 -17.03 17.47
C GLY A 72 -16.15 -16.71 18.93
N ARG A 73 -16.97 -15.70 19.20
CA ARG A 73 -17.21 -15.31 20.59
C ARG A 73 -18.12 -16.38 21.18
N THR A 74 -17.66 -17.07 22.22
CA THR A 74 -18.50 -18.05 22.92
C THR A 74 -19.01 -17.43 24.21
N ILE A 75 -20.32 -17.50 24.44
CA ILE A 75 -20.91 -17.20 25.75
C ILE A 75 -20.85 -18.48 26.57
N LEU A 76 -20.17 -18.42 27.72
CA LEU A 76 -20.13 -19.48 28.73
C LEU A 76 -21.10 -19.14 29.86
N ILE A 77 -22.13 -19.97 30.06
CA ILE A 77 -23.07 -19.84 31.17
C ILE A 77 -22.78 -20.95 32.19
N ARG A 78 -22.45 -20.56 33.43
CA ARG A 78 -22.25 -21.47 34.56
C ARG A 78 -23.44 -21.45 35.49
N CYS A 79 -24.11 -22.58 35.61
CA CYS A 79 -25.25 -22.77 36.50
C CYS A 79 -24.79 -23.22 37.90
N ARG A 80 -25.57 -22.90 38.94
CA ARG A 80 -25.26 -23.25 40.35
C ARG A 80 -25.17 -24.77 40.59
N ASN A 81 -25.81 -25.57 39.75
CA ASN A 81 -25.77 -27.04 39.79
C ASN A 81 -24.54 -27.64 39.07
N GLY A 82 -23.61 -26.80 38.59
CA GLY A 82 -22.38 -27.25 37.92
C GLY A 82 -22.55 -27.52 36.41
N VAL A 83 -23.71 -27.25 35.83
CA VAL A 83 -23.90 -27.33 34.37
C VAL A 83 -23.23 -26.13 33.70
N GLU A 84 -22.46 -26.41 32.64
CA GLU A 84 -21.85 -25.41 31.76
C GLU A 84 -22.54 -25.46 30.40
N ILE A 85 -22.93 -24.29 29.86
CA ILE A 85 -23.54 -24.14 28.54
C ILE A 85 -22.65 -23.24 27.69
N GLU A 86 -22.28 -23.73 26.51
CA GLU A 86 -21.51 -23.00 25.51
C GLU A 86 -22.42 -22.60 24.34
N ILE A 87 -22.47 -21.30 24.04
CA ILE A 87 -23.24 -20.76 22.91
C ILE A 87 -22.28 -20.03 21.96
N PRO A 88 -22.11 -20.52 20.72
CA PRO A 88 -21.34 -19.80 19.71
C PRO A 88 -22.12 -18.57 19.22
N VAL A 89 -21.42 -17.45 19.03
CA VAL A 89 -21.97 -16.16 18.56
C VAL A 89 -21.27 -15.69 17.30
#